data_AF-A0A562IMC1-F1
#
_entry.id   AF-A0A562IMC1-F1
#
_cell.length_a   1.000
_cell.length_b   1.000
_cell.length_c   1.000
_cell.angle_alpha   90.00
_cell.angle_beta   90.00
_cell.angle_gamma   90.00
#
_symmetry.space_group_name_H-M   'P 1'
#
loop_
_entity.id
_entity.type
_entity.pdbx_description
1 polymer ?
#
loop_
_entity_poly.entity_id
_entity_poly.type
_entity_poly.pdbx_seq_one_letter_code
_entity_poly.pdbx_strand_id
1 'polypeptide(L)' 'MGSVPTDRAALGAFLRSRRDRLTPARAGMAAFPGPRRVPGLRKEELAVLAGLSPD' A
#
# COMPACT_ATOMS: atom_id res chain seq x y z
N MET A 1 9.97 -3.67 -23.77
CA MET A 1 9.02 -3.40 -22.68
C MET A 1 8.93 -4.66 -21.83
N GLY A 2 9.48 -4.68 -20.61
CA GLY A 2 9.63 -5.92 -19.83
C GLY A 2 8.28 -6.57 -19.51
N SER A 3 8.16 -7.87 -19.78
CA SER A 3 6.99 -8.67 -19.41
C SER A 3 6.76 -8.54 -17.90
N VAL A 4 5.60 -8.03 -17.49
CA VAL A 4 5.21 -8.04 -16.08
C VAL A 4 5.13 -9.51 -15.67
N PRO A 5 5.88 -9.97 -14.65
CA PRO A 5 5.79 -11.35 -14.19
C PRO A 5 4.32 -11.65 -13.87
N THR A 6 3.74 -12.62 -14.57
CA THR A 6 2.31 -12.96 -14.46
C THR A 6 1.99 -13.76 -13.20
N ASP A 7 3.01 -14.02 -12.37
CA ASP A 7 2.82 -14.62 -11.06
C ASP A 7 2.18 -13.60 -10.11
N ARG A 8 0.86 -13.72 -9.95
CA ARG A 8 0.05 -12.89 -9.05
C ARG A 8 0.52 -13.00 -7.60
N ALA A 9 1.05 -14.14 -7.17
CA ALA A 9 1.53 -14.32 -5.81
C ALA A 9 2.81 -13.51 -5.58
N ALA A 10 3.78 -13.60 -6.50
CA ALA A 10 5.00 -12.81 -6.46
C ALA A 10 4.71 -11.30 -6.54
N LEU A 11 3.80 -10.89 -7.43
CA LEU A 11 3.36 -9.50 -7.54
C LEU A 11 2.70 -9.02 -6.24
N GLY A 12 1.79 -9.81 -5.67
CA GLY A 12 1.12 -9.48 -4.40
C GLY A 12 2.10 -9.33 -3.24
N ALA A 13 3.09 -10.24 -3.13
CA ALA A 13 4.14 -10.16 -2.12
C ALA A 13 5.02 -8.91 -2.30
N PHE A 14 5.39 -8.59 -3.55
CA PHE A 14 6.15 -7.38 -3.87
C PHE A 14 5.40 -6.11 -3.46
N LEU A 15 4.12 -5.98 -3.85
CA LEU A 15 3.30 -4.81 -3.50
C LEU A 15 3.13 -4.67 -1.99
N ARG A 16 2.90 -5.79 -1.27
CA ARG A 16 2.80 -5.80 0.20
C ARG A 16 4.09 -5.30 0.84
N SER A 17 5.25 -5.81 0.41
CA SER A 17 6.56 -5.39 0.92
C SER A 17 6.80 -3.88 0.75
N ARG A 18 6.42 -3.32 -0.40
CA ARG A 18 6.57 -1.87 -0.67
C ARG A 18 5.65 -1.04 0.23
N ARG A 19 4.39 -1.44 0.35
CA ARG A 19 3.40 -0.78 1.21
C ARG A 19 3.82 -0.78 2.68
N ASP A 20 4.31 -1.92 3.16
CA ASP A 20 4.69 -2.12 4.56
C ASP A 20 5.92 -1.27 4.97
N ARG A 21 6.75 -0.85 4.01
CA ARG A 21 7.91 0.04 4.24
C ARG A 21 7.58 1.53 4.19
N LEU A 22 6.41 1.91 3.65
CA LEU A 22 6.01 3.30 3.50
C LEU A 22 5.09 3.68 4.66
N THR A 23 5.44 4.73 5.41
CA THR A 23 4.60 5.27 6.48
C THR A 23 3.70 6.39 5.93
N PRO A 24 2.55 6.67 6.55
CA PRO A 24 1.69 7.79 6.15
C PRO A 24 2.46 9.11 6.06
N ALA A 25 3.28 9.40 7.07
CA ALA A 25 4.09 10.61 7.11
C ALA A 25 5.07 10.71 5.92
N ARG A 26 5.72 9.60 5.53
CA ARG A 26 6.60 9.56 4.35
C ARG A 26 5.84 9.68 3.04
N ALA A 27 4.56 9.33 3.02
CA ALA A 27 3.66 9.53 1.89
C ALA A 27 3.03 10.94 1.86
N GLY A 28 3.39 11.83 2.79
CA GLY A 28 2.85 13.18 2.84
C GLY A 28 1.42 13.26 3.39
N MET A 29 0.98 12.28 4.16
CA MET A 29 -0.36 12.25 4.74
C MET A 29 -0.34 11.97 6.25
N ALA A 30 -1.37 12.47 6.93
CA ALA A 30 -1.65 12.06 8.30
C ALA A 30 -2.17 10.60 8.33
N ALA A 31 -1.78 9.86 9.35
CA ALA A 31 -2.31 8.52 9.57
C ALA A 31 -3.81 8.58 9.89
N PHE A 32 -4.58 7.62 9.38
CA PHE A 32 -5.99 7.49 9.75
C PHE A 32 -6.12 7.08 11.22
N PRO A 33 -7.19 7.52 11.92
CA PRO A 33 -7.40 7.16 13.32
C PRO A 33 -7.62 5.65 13.52
N GLY A 34 -7.44 5.21 14.77
CA GLY A 34 -7.71 3.82 15.19
C GLY A 34 -6.51 2.85 15.10
N PRO A 35 -6.70 1.60 15.56
CA PRO A 35 -5.62 0.64 15.77
C PRO A 35 -4.95 0.22 14.45
N ARG A 36 -3.61 0.19 14.43
CA ARG A 36 -2.83 -0.14 13.24
C ARG A 36 -2.43 -1.62 13.25
N ARG A 37 -2.88 -2.37 12.24
CA ARG A 37 -2.58 -3.80 12.05
C ARG A 37 -1.43 -4.10 11.08
N VAL A 38 -0.99 -3.10 10.31
CA VAL A 38 0.07 -3.21 9.30
C VAL A 38 1.18 -2.21 9.63
N PRO A 39 2.47 -2.55 9.42
CA PRO A 39 3.57 -1.67 9.80
C PRO A 39 3.65 -0.39 8.96
N GLY A 40 3.21 -0.45 7.69
CA GLY A 40 3.19 0.68 6.76
C GLY A 40 1.77 1.14 6.43
N LEU A 41 1.52 1.52 5.18
CA LEU A 41 0.21 2.03 4.74
C LEU A 41 -0.89 0.96 4.81
N ARG A 42 -2.10 1.37 5.22
CA ARG A 42 -3.32 0.54 5.15
C ARG A 42 -3.90 0.54 3.73
N LYS A 43 -4.86 -0.37 3.46
CA LYS A 43 -5.60 -0.40 2.19
C LYS A 43 -6.26 0.96 1.92
N GLU A 44 -6.92 1.53 2.93
CA GLU A 44 -7.61 2.81 2.82
C GLU A 44 -6.67 3.98 2.54
N GLU A 45 -5.54 4.05 3.26
CA GLU A 45 -4.52 5.09 3.07
C GLU A 45 -3.92 5.01 1.65
N LEU A 46 -3.64 3.79 1.18
CA LEU A 46 -3.20 3.58 -0.21
C LEU A 46 -4.24 4.00 -1.24
N ALA A 47 -5.51 3.66 -1.01
CA ALA A 47 -6.58 3.99 -1.94
C ALA A 47 -6.68 5.51 -2.09
N VAL A 48 -6.64 6.26 -0.98
CA VAL A 48 -6.62 7.73 -1.01
C VAL A 48 -5.42 8.28 -1.77
N LEU A 49 -4.21 7.76 -1.52
CA LEU A 49 -3.00 8.18 -2.25
C LEU A 49 -3.07 7.87 -3.75
N ALA A 50 -3.78 6.80 -4.12
CA ALA A 50 -3.97 6.39 -5.50
C ALA A 50 -5.19 7.06 -6.18
N GLY A 51 -5.96 7.88 -5.46
CA GLY A 51 -7.22 8.44 -5.97
C GLY A 51 -8.31 7.39 -6.23
N LEU A 52 -8.26 6.27 -5.51
CA LEU A 52 -9.19 5.15 -5.62
C LEU A 52 -10.16 5.13 -4.44
N SER A 53 -11.35 4.57 -4.67
CA SER A 53 -12.24 4.20 -3.57
C SER A 53 -11.66 2.98 -2.82
N PRO A 54 -11.66 2.96 -1.48
CA PRO A 54 -11.13 1.85 -0.69
C PRO A 54 -12.05 0.62 -0.62
N ASP A 55 -13.24 0.70 -1.22
CA ASP A 55 -14.21 -0.41 -1.30
C ASP A 55 -13.76 -1.45 -2.34
#